data_AF-A0A7Z8ZXL7-F1
#
_entry.id   AF-A0A7Z8ZXL7-F1
#
_cell.length_a   1.000
_cell.length_b   1.000
_cell.length_c   1.000
_cell.angle_alpha   90.00
_cell.angle_beta   90.00
_cell.angle_gamma   90.00
#
_symmetry.space_group_name_H-M   'P 1'
#
loop_
_entity.id
_entity.type
_entity.pdbx_description
1 polymer ?
#
loop_
_entity_poly.entity_id
_entity_poly.type
_entity_poly.pdbx_seq_one_letter_code
_entity_poly.pdbx_strand_id
1 'polypeptide(L)'
;MYLKDIYQLILKDGLRQTKFKNSHMKLICSAEEKMKGSIFGFRSKANMVKARGIVLTSLEAVLENQANFTHWTPNVYCYGSYSDETRQITCGHSEDNLRQINTFYIDFDITSSAEEMTTGDILTAAIDLGFMPTLILKTDKGYQAYFVLSEAAYVTAHSLFRVVKVAKAISQNLRNYFNQTLPVDLTCNHFGIARMPRTDNIAFFHADYTYSFQEWLDWSMKQSGLPFPSKKPNLTVISGTEGIKQVDEPWYHMLLNESNIKGAKALMGRNNVLFTLALANFSSGVSQGDCEVVLNDFNLGLDEPITTSELLKLVSSAYSGKYEGASRDYITLLCRAWVDEKLQHTDLFTHQRWYKFKKKRSERQKSHLHEWKADVMAYLEKEGQETPFLQTTKKAIHEAIGIPERSLVRVLNALKAEGKIFYRVKRGRNGGLRLAAIVSIFQSVMRLKKERQEVYLASISGFFSEPLTLVKQAVLALETRLKKGQQLSLFEWDIG
;
A
#
# COMPACT_ATOMS: atom_id res chain seq x y z
N MET A 1 -26.04 -40.72 1.80
CA MET A 1 -24.90 -39.85 2.14
C MET A 1 -24.98 -39.50 3.61
N TYR A 2 -23.96 -39.81 4.41
CA TYR A 2 -24.02 -39.54 5.85
C TYR A 2 -23.69 -38.06 6.10
N LEU A 3 -24.71 -37.24 6.40
CA LEU A 3 -24.54 -35.81 6.76
C LEU A 3 -23.46 -35.60 7.84
N LYS A 4 -23.31 -36.58 8.73
CA LYS A 4 -22.26 -36.62 9.74
C LYS A 4 -20.86 -36.42 9.15
N ASP A 5 -20.55 -37.08 8.04
CA ASP A 5 -19.23 -37.02 7.42
C ASP A 5 -18.97 -35.62 6.84
N ILE A 6 -20.00 -34.97 6.29
CA ILE A 6 -19.91 -33.58 5.79
C ILE A 6 -19.61 -32.63 6.95
N TYR A 7 -20.36 -32.72 8.05
CA TYR A 7 -20.14 -31.82 9.19
C TYR A 7 -18.78 -32.06 9.83
N GLN A 8 -18.31 -33.31 9.91
CA GLN A 8 -16.96 -33.62 10.37
C GLN A 8 -15.90 -33.05 9.43
N LEU A 9 -16.09 -33.16 8.11
CA LEU A 9 -15.17 -32.62 7.11
C LEU A 9 -15.07 -31.09 7.21
N ILE A 10 -16.19 -30.39 7.35
CA ILE A 10 -16.25 -28.92 7.43
C ILE A 10 -15.77 -28.41 8.79
N LEU A 11 -16.22 -29.00 9.90
CA LEU A 11 -15.88 -28.51 11.25
C LEU A 11 -14.51 -28.97 11.73
N LYS A 12 -13.97 -30.05 11.15
CA LYS A 12 -12.69 -30.65 11.50
C LYS A 12 -12.60 -30.90 13.00
N ASP A 13 -11.54 -30.42 13.64
CA ASP A 13 -11.31 -30.52 15.08
C ASP A 13 -11.79 -29.26 15.84
N GLY A 14 -12.57 -28.38 15.21
CA GLY A 14 -12.90 -27.07 15.76
C GLY A 14 -13.91 -27.08 16.90
N LEU A 15 -14.74 -28.13 17.00
CA LEU A 15 -15.70 -28.34 18.08
C LEU A 15 -15.36 -29.60 18.90
N ARG A 16 -15.97 -29.70 20.08
CA ARG A 16 -15.99 -30.94 20.88
C ARG A 16 -16.75 -32.05 20.16
N GLN A 17 -16.43 -33.32 20.39
CA GLN A 17 -17.25 -34.40 19.83
C GLN A 17 -18.57 -34.51 20.59
N THR A 18 -18.51 -34.42 21.92
CA THR A 18 -19.66 -34.58 22.81
C THR A 18 -20.03 -33.28 23.51
N LYS A 19 -21.30 -33.14 23.89
CA LYS A 19 -21.76 -32.01 24.70
C LYS A 19 -21.13 -32.02 26.09
N PHE A 20 -20.92 -30.82 26.64
CA PHE A 20 -20.46 -30.66 28.02
C PHE A 20 -21.54 -31.03 29.06
N LYS A 21 -22.83 -30.83 28.73
CA LYS A 21 -23.97 -31.20 29.57
C LYS A 21 -24.97 -32.00 28.73
N ASN A 22 -25.61 -32.99 29.34
CA ASN A 22 -26.64 -33.84 28.71
C ASN A 22 -26.16 -34.49 27.41
N SER A 23 -24.96 -35.08 27.42
CA SER A 23 -24.48 -35.88 26.27
C SER A 23 -25.14 -37.26 26.28
N HIS A 24 -25.57 -37.69 25.10
CA HIS A 24 -26.10 -39.01 24.80
C HIS A 24 -25.03 -39.95 24.21
N MET A 25 -23.83 -39.42 23.90
CA MET A 25 -22.69 -40.19 23.39
C MET A 25 -21.66 -40.49 24.51
N LYS A 26 -21.25 -41.77 24.64
CA LYS A 26 -20.19 -42.18 25.56
C LYS A 26 -18.87 -42.33 24.81
N LEU A 27 -17.85 -41.53 25.19
CA LEU A 27 -16.47 -41.67 24.70
C LEU A 27 -15.77 -42.85 25.40
N ILE A 28 -15.02 -43.65 24.63
CA ILE A 28 -14.29 -44.85 25.11
C ILE A 28 -13.06 -44.48 25.96
N CYS A 29 -12.53 -43.26 25.81
CA CYS A 29 -11.51 -42.68 26.69
C CYS A 29 -11.94 -41.29 27.15
N SER A 30 -12.13 -41.10 28.46
CA SER A 30 -12.46 -39.83 29.10
C SER A 30 -11.23 -38.94 29.30
N ALA A 31 -10.42 -38.73 28.25
CA ALA A 31 -9.48 -37.62 28.28
C ALA A 31 -10.33 -36.34 28.15
N GLU A 32 -10.23 -35.41 29.10
CA GLU A 32 -10.97 -34.15 29.06
C GLU A 32 -10.75 -33.47 27.71
N GLU A 33 -11.79 -33.41 26.88
CA GLU A 33 -11.70 -32.71 25.61
C GLU A 33 -11.35 -31.25 25.88
N LYS A 34 -10.17 -30.83 25.40
CA LYS A 34 -9.68 -29.45 25.50
C LYS A 34 -10.79 -28.47 25.09
N MET A 35 -10.77 -27.26 25.66
CA MET A 35 -11.73 -26.24 25.28
C MET A 35 -11.62 -25.91 23.78
N LYS A 36 -12.65 -26.29 23.03
CA LYS A 36 -12.81 -26.04 21.60
C LYS A 36 -13.64 -24.77 21.37
N GLY A 37 -13.83 -24.40 20.11
CA GLY A 37 -14.53 -23.17 19.77
C GLY A 37 -16.04 -23.33 19.78
N SER A 38 -16.71 -22.38 19.15
CA SER A 38 -18.16 -22.38 18.98
C SER A 38 -18.55 -21.98 17.55
N ILE A 39 -19.71 -22.48 17.13
CA ILE A 39 -20.40 -22.04 15.91
C ILE A 39 -21.80 -21.56 16.28
N PHE A 40 -22.48 -20.96 15.31
CA PHE A 40 -23.82 -20.40 15.48
C PHE A 40 -24.77 -21.06 14.48
N GLY A 41 -25.95 -21.46 14.95
CA GLY A 41 -27.00 -22.08 14.14
C GLY A 41 -28.30 -21.27 14.18
N PHE A 42 -28.97 -21.16 13.04
CA PHE A 42 -30.20 -20.39 12.87
C PHE A 42 -31.28 -21.21 12.19
N ARG A 43 -32.49 -21.17 12.74
CA ARG A 43 -33.63 -21.97 12.25
C ARG A 43 -34.28 -21.40 10.99
N SER A 44 -34.22 -20.08 10.78
CA SER A 44 -34.79 -19.42 9.60
C SER A 44 -34.01 -18.17 9.22
N LYS A 45 -34.21 -17.69 7.97
CA LYS A 45 -33.62 -16.42 7.48
C LYS A 45 -34.08 -15.22 8.32
N ALA A 46 -35.35 -15.19 8.73
CA ALA A 46 -35.89 -14.12 9.57
C ALA A 46 -35.24 -14.08 10.96
N ASN A 47 -34.97 -15.25 11.54
CA ASN A 47 -34.26 -15.36 12.82
C ASN A 47 -32.79 -14.96 12.68
N MET A 48 -32.13 -15.39 11.59
CA MET A 48 -30.76 -14.98 11.25
C MET A 48 -30.61 -13.45 11.16
N VAL A 49 -31.51 -12.76 10.44
CA VAL A 49 -31.48 -11.29 10.31
C VAL A 49 -31.62 -10.58 11.66
N LYS A 50 -32.36 -11.17 12.60
CA LYS A 50 -32.52 -10.64 13.97
C LYS A 50 -31.45 -11.16 14.94
N ALA A 51 -30.42 -11.87 14.44
CA ALA A 51 -29.41 -12.59 15.21
C ALA A 51 -29.99 -13.56 16.26
N ARG A 52 -31.22 -14.05 16.07
CA ARG A 52 -31.88 -15.00 16.96
C ARG A 52 -31.46 -16.43 16.63
N GLY A 53 -30.59 -17.02 17.44
CA GLY A 53 -29.93 -18.28 17.11
C GLY A 53 -29.53 -19.10 18.32
N ILE A 54 -28.76 -20.16 18.07
CA ILE A 54 -28.23 -21.06 19.10
C ILE A 54 -26.71 -21.15 18.92
N VAL A 55 -25.98 -20.99 20.02
CA VAL A 55 -24.54 -21.25 20.10
C VAL A 55 -24.30 -22.74 20.29
N LEU A 56 -23.51 -23.35 19.41
CA LEU A 56 -23.19 -24.78 19.41
C LEU A 56 -21.69 -24.96 19.67
N THR A 57 -21.34 -25.81 20.62
CA THR A 57 -19.95 -26.06 21.06
C THR A 57 -19.49 -27.51 20.83
N SER A 58 -20.36 -28.36 20.30
CA SER A 58 -20.07 -29.78 20.05
C SER A 58 -20.72 -30.27 18.76
N LEU A 59 -20.08 -31.24 18.11
CA LEU A 59 -20.61 -31.92 16.93
C LEU A 59 -21.92 -32.64 17.25
N GLU A 60 -22.04 -33.26 18.43
CA GLU A 60 -23.29 -33.83 18.93
C GLU A 60 -24.46 -32.85 18.86
N ALA A 61 -24.27 -31.62 19.34
CA ALA A 61 -25.31 -30.60 19.32
C ALA A 61 -25.69 -30.18 17.89
N VAL A 62 -24.72 -30.19 16.96
CA VAL A 62 -24.97 -29.93 15.53
C VAL A 62 -25.85 -31.04 14.95
N LEU A 63 -25.48 -32.30 15.17
CA LEU A 63 -26.20 -33.47 14.63
C LEU A 63 -27.63 -33.56 15.15
N GLU A 64 -27.86 -33.29 16.44
CA GLU A 64 -29.22 -33.31 16.99
C GLU A 64 -30.14 -32.21 16.42
N ASN A 65 -29.57 -31.06 16.06
CA ASN A 65 -30.33 -29.92 15.58
C ASN A 65 -30.27 -29.75 14.06
N GLN A 66 -29.59 -30.65 13.33
CA GLN A 66 -29.30 -30.53 11.90
C GLN A 66 -30.57 -30.35 11.05
N ALA A 67 -31.66 -31.03 11.41
CA ALA A 67 -32.94 -30.96 10.69
C ALA A 67 -33.66 -29.62 10.89
N ASN A 68 -33.36 -28.89 11.97
CA ASN A 68 -34.07 -27.66 12.34
C ASN A 68 -33.34 -26.40 11.89
N PHE A 69 -32.07 -26.50 11.49
CA PHE A 69 -31.28 -25.36 11.05
C PHE A 69 -31.33 -25.16 9.53
N THR A 70 -31.37 -23.89 9.14
CA THR A 70 -31.30 -23.46 7.74
C THR A 70 -30.00 -22.74 7.44
N HIS A 71 -29.43 -22.06 8.43
CA HIS A 71 -28.19 -21.31 8.31
C HIS A 71 -27.28 -21.60 9.50
N TRP A 72 -25.97 -21.52 9.28
CA TRP A 72 -24.96 -21.79 10.29
C TRP A 72 -23.65 -21.08 9.97
N THR A 73 -22.71 -21.04 10.91
CA THR A 73 -21.34 -20.61 10.62
C THR A 73 -20.44 -21.84 10.43
N PRO A 74 -19.90 -22.09 9.22
CA PRO A 74 -19.07 -23.27 8.98
C PRO A 74 -17.64 -23.10 9.52
N ASN A 75 -17.22 -21.85 9.74
CA ASN A 75 -15.97 -21.50 10.41
C ASN A 75 -16.20 -21.35 11.92
N VAL A 76 -15.15 -21.58 12.70
CA VAL A 76 -15.25 -21.71 14.15
C VAL A 76 -14.69 -20.48 14.85
N TYR A 77 -15.39 -20.01 15.86
CA TYR A 77 -15.04 -18.83 16.66
C TYR A 77 -14.48 -19.23 18.03
N CYS A 78 -13.70 -18.34 18.68
CA CYS A 78 -13.08 -18.65 19.97
C CYS A 78 -14.14 -18.81 21.07
N TYR A 79 -15.19 -17.99 21.03
CA TYR A 79 -16.32 -18.05 21.94
C TYR A 79 -17.63 -17.67 21.24
N GLY A 80 -18.76 -18.02 21.86
CA GLY A 80 -20.08 -17.59 21.45
C GLY A 80 -20.90 -17.25 22.69
N SER A 81 -21.60 -16.12 22.62
CA SER A 81 -22.35 -15.56 23.75
C SER A 81 -23.73 -15.09 23.29
N TYR A 82 -24.52 -14.60 24.24
CA TYR A 82 -25.81 -13.96 23.97
C TYR A 82 -25.79 -12.55 24.52
N SER A 83 -26.36 -11.59 23.79
CA SER A 83 -26.44 -10.20 24.26
C SER A 83 -27.59 -9.97 25.23
N ASP A 84 -28.58 -10.87 25.23
CA ASP A 84 -29.78 -10.80 26.06
C ASP A 84 -29.75 -11.86 27.18
N GLU A 85 -30.36 -11.52 28.32
CA GLU A 85 -30.50 -12.44 29.46
C GLU A 85 -31.32 -13.68 29.09
N THR A 86 -32.27 -13.54 28.16
CA THR A 86 -33.11 -14.64 27.65
C THR A 86 -32.37 -15.59 26.71
N ARG A 87 -31.10 -15.33 26.39
CA ARG A 87 -30.23 -16.16 25.55
C ARG A 87 -30.83 -16.50 24.18
N GLN A 88 -31.41 -15.51 23.52
CA GLN A 88 -31.99 -15.65 22.19
C GLN A 88 -31.12 -15.00 21.11
N ILE A 89 -30.50 -13.86 21.42
CA ILE A 89 -29.75 -13.03 20.47
C ILE A 89 -28.27 -13.39 20.57
N THR A 90 -27.78 -14.13 19.59
CA THR A 90 -26.39 -14.60 19.54
C THR A 90 -25.43 -13.46 19.22
N CYS A 91 -24.29 -13.42 19.90
CA CYS A 91 -23.18 -12.51 19.62
C CYS A 91 -21.83 -13.25 19.66
N GLY A 92 -20.82 -12.69 18.98
CA GLY A 92 -19.48 -13.28 18.88
C GLY A 92 -19.13 -13.93 17.54
N HIS A 93 -20.00 -13.93 16.54
CA HIS A 93 -19.67 -14.37 15.17
C HIS A 93 -18.96 -13.28 14.35
N SER A 94 -18.03 -12.55 14.96
CA SER A 94 -17.23 -11.49 14.35
C SER A 94 -15.84 -12.00 13.96
N GLU A 95 -15.21 -11.37 12.97
CA GLU A 95 -13.97 -11.87 12.37
C GLU A 95 -12.76 -11.80 13.30
N ASP A 96 -12.75 -10.84 14.23
CA ASP A 96 -11.78 -10.71 15.31
C ASP A 96 -11.88 -11.85 16.34
N ASN A 97 -13.01 -12.56 16.36
CA ASN A 97 -13.24 -13.73 17.19
C ASN A 97 -13.08 -15.06 16.42
N LEU A 98 -12.66 -15.03 15.15
CA LEU A 98 -12.39 -16.27 14.41
C LEU A 98 -11.25 -17.04 15.10
N ARG A 99 -11.48 -18.32 15.36
CA ARG A 99 -10.48 -19.25 15.91
C ARG A 99 -9.77 -20.00 14.80
N GLN A 100 -10.53 -20.47 13.82
CA GLN A 100 -10.02 -21.19 12.67
C GLN A 100 -10.95 -21.02 11.48
N ILE A 101 -10.33 -20.90 10.30
CA ILE A 101 -11.00 -20.89 9.02
C ILE A 101 -10.87 -22.31 8.48
N ASN A 102 -12.02 -22.95 8.25
CA ASN A 102 -12.08 -24.31 7.74
C ASN A 102 -12.54 -24.35 6.28
N THR A 103 -13.32 -23.37 5.85
CA THR A 103 -13.90 -23.33 4.51
C THR A 103 -14.03 -21.90 4.01
N PHE A 104 -13.81 -21.74 2.71
CA PHE A 104 -14.34 -20.61 1.96
C PHE A 104 -15.71 -20.99 1.41
N TYR A 105 -16.59 -20.01 1.22
CA TYR A 105 -17.86 -20.23 0.53
C TYR A 105 -18.21 -19.03 -0.36
N ILE A 106 -18.95 -19.31 -1.42
CA ILE A 106 -19.42 -18.34 -2.41
C ILE A 106 -20.93 -18.49 -2.52
N ASP A 107 -21.64 -17.37 -2.40
CA ASP A 107 -23.08 -17.31 -2.64
C ASP A 107 -23.32 -16.83 -4.07
N PHE A 108 -24.10 -17.62 -4.81
CA PHE A 108 -24.53 -17.30 -6.16
C PHE A 108 -26.03 -17.02 -6.14
N ASP A 109 -26.40 -15.77 -6.43
CA ASP A 109 -27.78 -15.29 -6.36
C ASP A 109 -28.30 -15.05 -7.78
N ILE A 110 -29.28 -15.87 -8.17
CA ILE A 110 -30.00 -15.75 -9.44
C ILE A 110 -31.07 -14.68 -9.25
N THR A 111 -30.88 -13.53 -9.90
CA THR A 111 -31.72 -12.35 -9.67
C THR A 111 -32.81 -12.22 -10.74
N SER A 112 -32.57 -12.72 -11.95
CA SER A 112 -33.51 -12.67 -13.06
C SER A 112 -33.90 -14.07 -13.56
N SER A 113 -35.12 -14.24 -14.08
CA SER A 113 -35.59 -15.49 -14.69
C SER A 113 -34.88 -15.85 -16.00
N ALA A 114 -34.02 -14.97 -16.51
CA ALA A 114 -33.18 -15.18 -17.69
C ALA A 114 -31.78 -15.73 -17.32
N GLU A 115 -31.36 -15.60 -16.06
CA GLU A 115 -30.15 -16.22 -15.52
C GLU A 115 -30.45 -17.68 -15.17
N GLU A 116 -30.43 -18.56 -16.15
CA GLU A 116 -30.41 -19.99 -15.87
C GLU A 116 -28.98 -20.40 -15.51
N MET A 117 -28.75 -20.62 -14.21
CA MET A 117 -27.50 -21.18 -13.72
C MET A 117 -27.76 -22.55 -13.10
N THR A 118 -26.92 -23.50 -13.47
CA THR A 118 -26.96 -24.88 -12.99
C THR A 118 -25.72 -25.19 -12.15
N THR A 119 -25.78 -26.31 -11.43
CA THR A 119 -24.59 -26.85 -10.75
C THR A 119 -23.45 -27.14 -11.74
N GLY A 120 -23.76 -27.48 -13.00
CA GLY A 120 -22.77 -27.73 -14.05
C GLY A 120 -21.95 -26.50 -14.43
N ASP A 121 -22.56 -25.31 -14.42
CA ASP A 121 -21.86 -24.06 -14.74
C ASP A 121 -20.82 -23.71 -13.67
N ILE A 122 -21.19 -23.90 -12.39
CA ILE A 122 -20.27 -23.73 -11.26
C ILE A 122 -19.10 -24.71 -11.35
N LEU A 123 -19.36 -25.97 -11.70
CA LEU A 123 -18.31 -26.98 -11.86
C LEU A 123 -17.41 -26.69 -13.06
N THR A 124 -17.96 -26.17 -14.16
CA THR A 124 -17.20 -25.82 -15.36
C THR A 124 -16.25 -24.65 -15.07
N ALA A 125 -16.74 -23.59 -14.44
CA ALA A 125 -15.90 -22.48 -14.00
C ALA A 125 -14.84 -22.93 -12.97
N ALA A 126 -15.17 -23.90 -12.11
CA ALA A 126 -14.23 -24.47 -11.15
C ALA A 126 -13.13 -25.34 -11.77
N ILE A 127 -13.39 -25.98 -12.91
CA ILE A 127 -12.38 -26.72 -13.68
C ILE A 127 -11.30 -25.75 -14.18
N ASP A 128 -11.69 -24.62 -14.76
CA ASP A 128 -10.76 -23.60 -15.26
C ASP A 128 -10.00 -22.92 -14.13
N LEU A 129 -10.63 -22.77 -12.96
CA LEU A 129 -10.02 -22.28 -11.74
C LEU A 129 -8.89 -23.20 -11.24
N GLY A 130 -9.00 -24.51 -11.51
CA GLY A 130 -8.14 -25.57 -10.98
C GLY A 130 -8.49 -26.04 -9.57
N PHE A 131 -9.57 -25.52 -8.98
CA PHE A 131 -10.05 -25.86 -7.64
C PHE A 131 -11.54 -26.21 -7.69
N MET A 132 -11.88 -27.48 -7.48
CA MET A 132 -13.26 -27.94 -7.47
C MET A 132 -13.94 -27.68 -6.12
N PRO A 133 -15.22 -27.29 -6.07
CA PRO A 133 -15.94 -27.14 -4.82
C PRO A 133 -16.12 -28.50 -4.14
N THR A 134 -15.92 -28.55 -2.81
CA THR A 134 -16.16 -29.76 -2.01
C THR A 134 -17.65 -30.08 -1.94
N LEU A 135 -18.50 -29.05 -1.89
CA LEU A 135 -19.93 -29.15 -1.69
C LEU A 135 -20.64 -27.99 -2.40
N ILE A 136 -21.73 -28.27 -3.10
CA ILE A 136 -22.63 -27.24 -3.65
C ILE A 136 -24.02 -27.46 -3.05
N LEU A 137 -24.58 -26.41 -2.46
CA LEU A 137 -25.91 -26.39 -1.87
C LEU A 137 -26.85 -25.58 -2.76
N LYS A 138 -28.05 -26.09 -3.01
CA LYS A 138 -29.15 -25.35 -3.61
C LYS A 138 -29.78 -24.43 -2.56
N THR A 139 -29.95 -23.16 -2.91
CA THR A 139 -30.64 -22.18 -2.08
C THR A 139 -31.98 -21.81 -2.73
N ASP A 140 -32.80 -21.04 -2.03
CA ASP A 140 -34.12 -20.62 -2.54
C ASP A 140 -34.02 -19.81 -3.85
N LYS A 141 -32.86 -19.17 -4.10
CA LYS A 141 -32.63 -18.25 -5.21
C LYS A 141 -31.29 -18.47 -5.93
N GLY A 142 -30.72 -19.67 -5.85
CA GLY A 142 -29.44 -19.95 -6.49
C GLY A 142 -28.70 -21.08 -5.81
N TYR A 143 -27.40 -20.88 -5.61
CA TYR A 143 -26.52 -21.92 -5.08
C TYR A 143 -25.47 -21.33 -4.14
N GLN A 144 -24.94 -22.18 -3.26
CA GLN A 144 -23.81 -21.83 -2.42
C GLN A 144 -22.75 -22.91 -2.53
N ALA A 145 -21.56 -22.54 -3.00
CA ALA A 145 -20.44 -23.46 -3.15
C ALA A 145 -19.49 -23.33 -1.96
N TYR A 146 -19.04 -24.46 -1.44
CA TYR A 146 -18.10 -24.60 -0.35
C TYR A 146 -16.78 -25.15 -0.86
N PHE A 147 -15.69 -24.49 -0.46
CA PHE A 147 -14.32 -24.91 -0.71
C PHE A 147 -13.67 -25.19 0.65
N VAL A 148 -13.76 -26.44 1.09
CA VAL A 148 -13.26 -26.87 2.39
C VAL A 148 -11.75 -27.04 2.30
N LEU A 149 -11.04 -26.48 3.27
CA LEU A 149 -9.59 -26.65 3.35
C LEU A 149 -9.24 -28.09 3.73
N SER A 150 -8.09 -28.61 3.31
CA SER A 150 -7.62 -29.92 3.80
C SER A 150 -7.33 -29.87 5.30
N GLU A 151 -6.66 -28.81 5.75
CA GLU A 151 -6.37 -28.50 7.15
C GLU A 151 -6.95 -27.14 7.57
N ALA A 152 -7.30 -27.00 8.86
CA ALA A 152 -7.83 -25.75 9.39
C ALA A 152 -6.75 -24.65 9.44
N ALA A 153 -7.06 -23.46 8.93
CA ALA A 153 -6.19 -22.30 9.08
C ALA A 153 -6.48 -21.60 10.42
N TYR A 154 -5.61 -21.83 11.40
CA TYR A 154 -5.77 -21.26 12.75
C TYR A 154 -5.44 -19.77 12.79
N VAL A 155 -6.28 -19.02 13.50
CA VAL A 155 -6.13 -17.59 13.73
C VAL A 155 -5.48 -17.39 15.09
N THR A 156 -4.36 -16.67 15.13
CA THR A 156 -3.65 -16.39 16.38
C THR A 156 -3.47 -14.89 16.59
N ALA A 157 -3.77 -14.42 17.80
CA ALA A 157 -3.55 -13.02 18.19
C ALA A 157 -2.08 -12.62 18.08
N HIS A 158 -1.14 -13.54 18.34
CA HIS A 158 0.30 -13.33 18.17
C HIS A 158 0.70 -12.91 16.75
N SER A 159 -0.06 -13.34 15.74
CA SER A 159 0.17 -12.97 14.34
C SER A 159 -0.52 -11.66 13.93
N LEU A 160 -1.17 -10.93 14.86
CA LEU A 160 -2.00 -9.76 14.57
C LEU A 160 -3.08 -10.05 13.52
N PHE A 161 -3.72 -11.23 13.60
CA PHE A 161 -4.77 -11.66 12.68
C PHE A 161 -4.36 -11.63 11.18
N ARG A 162 -3.07 -11.74 10.88
CA ARG A 162 -2.56 -11.77 9.49
C ARG A 162 -3.23 -12.85 8.65
N VAL A 163 -3.49 -14.02 9.23
CA VAL A 163 -4.19 -15.13 8.57
C VAL A 163 -5.57 -14.70 8.08
N VAL A 164 -6.33 -13.95 8.89
CA VAL A 164 -7.66 -13.44 8.49
C VAL A 164 -7.54 -12.47 7.32
N LYS A 165 -6.57 -11.53 7.36
CA LYS A 165 -6.33 -10.59 6.25
C LYS A 165 -5.99 -11.31 4.94
N VAL A 166 -5.10 -12.30 5.00
CA VAL A 166 -4.72 -13.12 3.84
C VAL A 166 -5.90 -13.95 3.34
N ALA A 167 -6.63 -14.61 4.23
CA ALA A 167 -7.79 -15.42 3.88
C ALA A 167 -8.91 -14.58 3.25
N LYS A 168 -9.13 -13.35 3.71
CA LYS A 168 -10.07 -12.41 3.07
C LYS A 168 -9.66 -12.10 1.64
N ALA A 169 -8.38 -11.81 1.40
CA ALA A 169 -7.88 -11.55 0.06
C ALA A 169 -8.08 -12.76 -0.87
N ILE A 170 -7.82 -13.96 -0.38
CA ILE A 170 -8.12 -15.21 -1.10
C ILE A 170 -9.62 -15.31 -1.42
N SER A 171 -10.48 -15.11 -0.43
CA SER A 171 -11.94 -15.16 -0.60
C SER A 171 -12.44 -14.10 -1.60
N GLN A 172 -11.90 -12.88 -1.57
CA GLN A 172 -12.26 -11.83 -2.51
C GLN A 172 -11.81 -12.17 -3.93
N ASN A 173 -10.58 -12.66 -4.12
CA ASN A 173 -10.08 -13.08 -5.43
C ASN A 173 -10.91 -14.24 -5.99
N LEU A 174 -11.31 -15.19 -5.15
CA LEU A 174 -12.18 -16.28 -5.52
C LEU A 174 -13.53 -15.78 -6.02
N ARG A 175 -14.17 -14.86 -5.28
CA ARG A 175 -15.43 -14.25 -5.70
C ARG A 175 -15.29 -13.45 -6.98
N ASN A 176 -14.23 -12.65 -7.11
CA ASN A 176 -13.95 -11.87 -8.32
C ASN A 176 -13.75 -12.76 -9.54
N TYR A 177 -13.09 -13.91 -9.39
CA TYR A 177 -12.91 -14.88 -10.48
C TYR A 177 -14.26 -15.42 -10.96
N PHE A 178 -15.09 -15.94 -10.05
CA PHE A 178 -16.40 -16.48 -10.43
C PHE A 178 -17.36 -15.39 -10.94
N ASN A 179 -17.25 -14.16 -10.44
CA ASN A 179 -18.07 -13.03 -10.88
C ASN A 179 -17.80 -12.59 -12.34
N GLN A 180 -16.76 -13.12 -12.99
CA GLN A 180 -16.51 -12.86 -14.42
C GLN A 180 -17.55 -13.52 -15.32
N THR A 181 -18.13 -14.65 -14.87
CA THR A 181 -19.03 -15.49 -15.69
C THR A 181 -20.33 -15.84 -14.98
N LEU A 182 -20.36 -15.83 -13.65
CA LEU A 182 -21.51 -16.25 -12.83
C LEU A 182 -21.99 -15.11 -11.90
N PRO A 183 -23.28 -15.07 -11.54
CA PRO A 183 -23.84 -14.04 -10.66
C PRO A 183 -23.46 -14.28 -9.19
N VAL A 184 -22.36 -13.70 -8.73
CA VAL A 184 -21.83 -13.84 -7.36
C VAL A 184 -22.28 -12.68 -6.48
N ASP A 185 -22.77 -12.97 -5.26
CA ASP A 185 -23.00 -11.93 -4.25
C ASP A 185 -21.66 -11.48 -3.62
N LEU A 186 -21.12 -10.37 -4.14
CA LEU A 186 -19.89 -9.75 -3.62
C LEU A 186 -20.07 -9.07 -2.25
N THR A 187 -21.30 -8.86 -1.80
CA THR A 187 -21.63 -8.12 -0.57
C THR A 187 -21.66 -9.01 0.68
N CYS A 188 -21.75 -10.32 0.47
CA CYS A 188 -21.79 -11.34 1.50
C CYS A 188 -20.54 -11.29 2.42
N ASN A 189 -20.68 -11.65 3.70
CA ASN A 189 -19.51 -11.77 4.59
C ASN A 189 -18.59 -12.93 4.13
N HIS A 190 -17.27 -12.78 4.22
CA HIS A 190 -16.30 -13.81 3.80
C HIS A 190 -16.32 -15.08 4.65
N PHE A 191 -16.55 -14.95 5.97
CA PHE A 191 -16.44 -16.04 6.95
C PHE A 191 -17.66 -16.18 7.85
N GLY A 192 -18.74 -15.48 7.54
CA GLY A 192 -19.93 -15.36 8.36
C GLY A 192 -20.88 -16.54 8.21
N ILE A 193 -22.16 -16.20 8.12
CA ILE A 193 -23.25 -17.17 8.14
C ILE A 193 -23.51 -17.67 6.72
N ALA A 194 -23.56 -19.00 6.58
CA ALA A 194 -23.77 -19.72 5.34
C ALA A 194 -24.99 -20.67 5.47
N ARG A 195 -25.43 -21.29 4.38
CA ARG A 195 -26.53 -22.26 4.35
C ARG A 195 -26.10 -23.59 4.93
N MET A 196 -26.88 -24.18 5.82
CA MET A 196 -26.52 -25.47 6.40
C MET A 196 -26.72 -26.61 5.39
N PRO A 197 -25.75 -27.52 5.21
CA PRO A 197 -25.93 -28.72 4.40
C PRO A 197 -27.06 -29.60 4.96
N ARG A 198 -27.96 -30.08 4.11
CA ARG A 198 -29.06 -30.98 4.45
C ARG A 198 -29.34 -31.94 3.30
N THR A 199 -29.99 -33.06 3.58
CA THR A 199 -30.30 -34.08 2.57
C THR A 199 -31.12 -33.54 1.39
N ASP A 200 -31.94 -32.52 1.61
CA ASP A 200 -32.81 -31.91 0.59
C ASP A 200 -32.13 -30.88 -0.31
N ASN A 201 -31.04 -30.26 0.14
CA ASN A 201 -30.43 -29.12 -0.56
C ASN A 201 -29.04 -29.40 -1.14
N ILE A 202 -28.46 -30.58 -0.93
CA ILE A 202 -27.15 -30.92 -1.47
C ILE A 202 -27.29 -31.24 -2.95
N ALA A 203 -26.67 -30.42 -3.81
CA ALA A 203 -26.65 -30.60 -5.26
C ALA A 203 -25.39 -31.36 -5.73
N PHE A 204 -24.27 -31.20 -5.01
CA PHE A 204 -22.99 -31.83 -5.35
C PHE A 204 -22.16 -32.03 -4.08
N PHE A 205 -21.46 -33.15 -3.96
CA PHE A 205 -20.53 -33.40 -2.85
C PHE A 205 -19.43 -34.38 -3.24
N HIS A 206 -18.17 -33.98 -3.02
CA HIS A 206 -17.00 -34.83 -3.15
C HIS A 206 -16.02 -34.53 -2.02
N ALA A 207 -15.82 -35.50 -1.12
CA ALA A 207 -15.00 -35.32 0.08
C ALA A 207 -13.51 -35.09 -0.22
N ASP A 208 -13.03 -35.57 -1.36
CA ASP A 208 -11.62 -35.48 -1.75
C ASP A 208 -11.24 -34.10 -2.33
N TYR A 209 -12.23 -33.29 -2.72
CA TYR A 209 -12.01 -31.93 -3.22
C TYR A 209 -11.78 -30.96 -2.07
N THR A 210 -10.63 -31.13 -1.42
CA THR A 210 -10.12 -30.25 -0.37
C THR A 210 -8.70 -29.85 -0.69
N TYR A 211 -8.34 -28.62 -0.32
CA TYR A 211 -7.07 -28.02 -0.70
C TYR A 211 -6.43 -27.33 0.50
N SER A 212 -5.11 -27.34 0.56
CA SER A 212 -4.39 -26.68 1.63
C SER A 212 -4.52 -25.16 1.54
N PHE A 213 -4.36 -24.49 2.68
CA PHE A 213 -4.32 -23.02 2.70
C PHE A 213 -3.18 -22.45 1.84
N GLN A 214 -2.07 -23.18 1.72
CA GLN A 214 -0.93 -22.78 0.90
C GLN A 214 -1.26 -22.79 -0.59
N GLU A 215 -1.95 -23.83 -1.08
CA GLU A 215 -2.37 -23.89 -2.49
C GLU A 215 -3.29 -22.72 -2.86
N TRP A 216 -4.25 -22.40 -1.98
CA TRP A 216 -5.11 -21.22 -2.14
C TRP A 216 -4.35 -19.91 -2.14
N LEU A 217 -3.34 -19.78 -1.26
CA LEU A 217 -2.48 -18.61 -1.20
C LEU A 217 -1.66 -18.46 -2.49
N ASP A 218 -1.04 -19.54 -2.96
CA ASP A 218 -0.22 -19.56 -4.17
C ASP A 218 -1.03 -19.25 -5.43
N TRP A 219 -2.25 -19.78 -5.50
CA TRP A 219 -3.20 -19.43 -6.56
C TRP A 219 -3.59 -17.95 -6.49
N SER A 220 -3.98 -17.47 -5.31
CA SER A 220 -4.41 -16.09 -5.11
C SER A 220 -3.30 -15.08 -5.47
N MET A 221 -2.04 -15.41 -5.17
CA MET A 221 -0.89 -14.59 -5.57
C MET A 221 -0.72 -14.47 -7.10
N LYS A 222 -1.18 -15.46 -7.88
CA LYS A 222 -1.11 -15.44 -9.35
C LYS A 222 -2.25 -14.63 -9.98
N GLN A 223 -3.44 -14.61 -9.34
CA GLN A 223 -4.63 -13.93 -9.86
C GLN A 223 -4.57 -12.41 -9.68
N SER A 224 -3.92 -11.95 -8.61
CA SER A 224 -3.97 -10.55 -8.24
C SER A 224 -2.74 -9.76 -8.72
N GLY A 225 -2.98 -8.59 -9.31
CA GLY A 225 -2.03 -7.45 -9.28
C GLY A 225 -2.02 -6.74 -7.92
N LEU A 226 -2.37 -7.42 -6.83
CA LEU A 226 -2.48 -6.81 -5.50
C LEU A 226 -1.12 -6.79 -4.79
N PRO A 227 -0.84 -5.71 -4.04
CA PRO A 227 0.35 -5.59 -3.22
C PRO A 227 0.13 -6.43 -1.96
N PHE A 228 0.43 -7.73 -2.01
CA PHE A 228 1.11 -8.30 -0.84
C PHE A 228 2.27 -7.34 -0.54
N PRO A 229 2.54 -6.93 0.71
CA PRO A 229 3.62 -5.99 1.00
C PRO A 229 4.91 -6.58 0.43
N SER A 230 5.27 -6.12 -0.77
CA SER A 230 6.22 -6.76 -1.66
C SER A 230 7.59 -6.33 -1.16
N LYS A 231 8.01 -6.90 -0.02
CA LYS A 231 8.87 -6.24 0.95
C LYS A 231 8.27 -4.90 1.39
N LYS A 232 8.36 -4.53 2.66
CA LYS A 232 8.20 -3.11 2.99
C LYS A 232 9.21 -2.37 2.11
N PRO A 233 8.80 -1.44 1.24
CA PRO A 233 9.76 -0.49 0.73
C PRO A 233 10.42 0.13 1.97
N ASN A 234 11.74 0.31 1.98
CA ASN A 234 12.40 1.10 3.03
C ASN A 234 12.02 2.58 2.84
N LEU A 235 10.72 2.87 2.90
CA LEU A 235 10.09 4.16 2.70
C LEU A 235 9.38 4.49 4.00
N THR A 236 9.73 5.63 4.56
CA THR A 236 9.10 6.20 5.74
C THR A 236 8.26 7.38 5.28
N VAL A 237 6.99 7.42 5.67
CA VAL A 237 6.16 8.62 5.53
C VAL A 237 6.80 9.72 6.36
N ILE A 238 7.03 10.89 5.76
CA ILE A 238 7.52 12.06 6.50
C ILE A 238 6.34 12.56 7.34
N SER A 239 6.53 12.72 8.64
CA SER A 239 5.50 13.29 9.53
C SER A 239 5.03 14.64 8.98
N GLY A 240 3.72 14.79 8.74
CA GLY A 240 3.11 16.02 8.22
C GLY A 240 2.73 16.00 6.74
N THR A 241 3.10 14.97 5.96
CA THR A 241 2.42 14.67 4.70
C THR A 241 1.32 13.66 4.99
N GLU A 242 0.20 14.12 5.56
CA GLU A 242 -1.02 13.31 5.55
C GLU A 242 -1.29 12.96 4.08
N GLY A 243 -1.46 11.67 3.78
CA GLY A 243 -1.95 11.28 2.47
C GLY A 243 -3.27 11.98 2.17
N ILE A 244 -3.68 11.96 0.90
CA ILE A 244 -5.02 12.42 0.51
C ILE A 244 -6.04 11.72 1.39
N LYS A 245 -6.87 12.50 2.09
CA LYS A 245 -7.90 11.98 2.98
C LYS A 245 -8.98 11.30 2.15
N GLN A 246 -9.69 10.32 2.72
CA GLN A 246 -10.74 9.63 1.96
C GLN A 246 -11.87 10.58 1.55
N VAL A 247 -12.16 11.61 2.35
CA VAL A 247 -13.14 12.65 2.00
C VAL A 247 -12.69 13.54 0.83
N ASP A 248 -11.39 13.59 0.53
CA ASP A 248 -10.82 14.36 -0.59
C ASP A 248 -10.66 13.51 -1.85
N GLU A 249 -10.97 12.21 -1.80
CA GLU A 249 -10.92 11.33 -2.98
C GLU A 249 -12.16 11.53 -3.88
N PRO A 250 -12.02 11.43 -5.22
CA PRO A 250 -13.11 11.69 -6.16
C PRO A 250 -14.40 10.89 -5.88
N TRP A 251 -14.26 9.62 -5.51
CA TRP A 251 -15.39 8.73 -5.24
C TRP A 251 -16.32 9.26 -4.14
N TYR A 252 -15.78 9.98 -3.14
CA TYR A 252 -16.54 10.47 -2.00
C TYR A 252 -17.58 11.50 -2.44
N HIS A 253 -17.17 12.44 -3.29
CA HIS A 253 -18.06 13.43 -3.88
C HIS A 253 -19.02 12.81 -4.91
N MET A 254 -18.57 11.80 -5.66
CA MET A 254 -19.46 11.10 -6.62
C MET A 254 -20.66 10.46 -5.90
N LEU A 255 -20.43 9.79 -4.76
CA LEU A 255 -21.53 9.19 -3.99
C LEU A 255 -22.39 10.23 -3.26
N LEU A 256 -21.79 11.30 -2.72
CA LEU A 256 -22.53 12.38 -2.04
C LEU A 256 -23.50 13.14 -2.95
N ASN A 257 -23.23 13.16 -4.25
CA ASN A 257 -24.06 13.88 -5.22
C ASN A 257 -25.18 13.01 -5.81
N GLU A 258 -25.27 11.73 -5.44
CA GLU A 258 -26.25 10.80 -5.99
C GLU A 258 -27.51 10.72 -5.12
N SER A 259 -28.68 11.05 -5.68
CA SER A 259 -29.96 11.08 -4.95
C SER A 259 -30.81 9.81 -5.13
N ASN A 260 -30.61 9.06 -6.23
CA ASN A 260 -31.44 7.91 -6.59
C ASN A 260 -30.97 6.58 -5.93
N ILE A 261 -30.39 6.65 -4.74
CA ILE A 261 -29.90 5.47 -4.02
C ILE A 261 -31.08 4.79 -3.31
N LYS A 262 -31.41 3.58 -3.75
CA LYS A 262 -32.56 2.82 -3.27
C LYS A 262 -32.17 1.53 -2.55
N GLY A 263 -32.88 1.21 -1.47
CA GLY A 263 -32.75 -0.07 -0.80
C GLY A 263 -33.60 -1.15 -1.47
N ALA A 264 -33.02 -1.97 -2.34
CA ALA A 264 -33.68 -3.15 -2.89
C ALA A 264 -32.98 -4.44 -2.46
N LYS A 265 -33.73 -5.56 -2.41
CA LYS A 265 -33.12 -6.87 -2.17
C LYS A 265 -32.11 -7.16 -3.29
N ALA A 266 -30.89 -7.57 -2.93
CA ALA A 266 -29.73 -7.83 -3.80
C ALA A 266 -28.95 -6.60 -4.32
N LEU A 267 -29.36 -5.37 -3.99
CA LEU A 267 -28.60 -4.15 -4.30
C LEU A 267 -28.04 -3.53 -3.02
N MET A 268 -26.80 -3.03 -3.08
CA MET A 268 -26.19 -2.32 -1.97
C MET A 268 -26.93 -1.01 -1.70
N GLY A 269 -27.86 -1.00 -0.74
CA GLY A 269 -28.74 0.15 -0.52
C GLY A 269 -28.11 1.32 0.25
N ARG A 270 -28.97 2.28 0.61
CA ARG A 270 -28.66 3.52 1.33
C ARG A 270 -27.79 3.32 2.57
N ASN A 271 -28.11 2.32 3.40
CA ASN A 271 -27.36 2.03 4.63
C ASN A 271 -25.88 1.74 4.35
N ASN A 272 -25.58 1.05 3.23
CA ASN A 272 -24.22 0.71 2.86
C ASN A 272 -23.44 1.95 2.40
N VAL A 273 -24.09 2.83 1.62
CA VAL A 273 -23.49 4.10 1.19
C VAL A 273 -23.24 5.01 2.39
N LEU A 274 -24.25 5.25 3.22
CA LEU A 274 -24.13 6.09 4.41
C LEU A 274 -23.06 5.59 5.38
N PHE A 275 -22.99 4.28 5.62
CA PHE A 275 -21.96 3.70 6.46
C PHE A 275 -20.55 3.86 5.86
N THR A 276 -20.41 3.71 4.54
CA THR A 276 -19.12 3.88 3.85
C THR A 276 -18.66 5.33 3.88
N LEU A 277 -19.57 6.29 3.66
CA LEU A 277 -19.27 7.71 3.80
C LEU A 277 -18.89 8.07 5.25
N ALA A 278 -19.56 7.48 6.25
CA ALA A 278 -19.20 7.67 7.66
C ALA A 278 -17.79 7.15 7.98
N LEU A 279 -17.40 5.99 7.42
CA LEU A 279 -16.04 5.45 7.55
C LEU A 279 -14.98 6.34 6.89
N ALA A 280 -15.32 6.98 5.76
CA ALA A 280 -14.43 7.94 5.11
C ALA A 280 -14.22 9.21 5.95
N ASN A 281 -15.28 9.75 6.53
CA ASN A 281 -15.20 10.87 7.48
C ASN A 281 -14.35 10.52 8.70
N PHE A 282 -14.60 9.36 9.31
CA PHE A 282 -13.84 8.88 10.47
C PHE A 282 -12.35 8.76 10.16
N SER A 283 -11.98 8.06 9.08
CA SER A 283 -10.57 7.87 8.69
C SER A 283 -9.87 9.16 8.26
N SER A 284 -10.64 10.17 7.85
CA SER A 284 -10.14 11.50 7.47
C SER A 284 -10.00 12.47 8.65
N GLY A 285 -10.36 12.03 9.87
CA GLY A 285 -10.28 12.82 11.09
C GLY A 285 -11.42 13.82 11.29
N VAL A 286 -12.53 13.67 10.57
CA VAL A 286 -13.75 14.48 10.76
C VAL A 286 -14.40 14.08 12.08
N SER A 287 -14.87 15.05 12.87
CA SER A 287 -15.53 14.76 14.14
C SER A 287 -16.85 14.01 13.93
N GLN A 288 -17.29 13.23 14.93
CA GLN A 288 -18.55 12.50 14.81
C GLN A 288 -19.73 13.45 14.58
N GLY A 289 -19.78 14.57 15.30
CA GLY A 289 -20.86 15.56 15.14
C GLY A 289 -20.88 16.20 13.75
N ASP A 290 -19.72 16.56 13.19
CA ASP A 290 -19.66 17.12 11.84
C ASP A 290 -20.07 16.08 10.78
N CYS A 291 -19.67 14.82 10.97
CA CYS A 291 -20.10 13.72 10.10
C CYS A 291 -21.62 13.51 10.16
N GLU A 292 -22.23 13.60 11.35
CA GLU A 292 -23.68 13.48 11.52
C GLU A 292 -24.42 14.58 10.75
N VAL A 293 -23.91 15.82 10.78
CA VAL A 293 -24.48 16.94 10.02
C VAL A 293 -24.37 16.68 8.51
N VAL A 294 -23.17 16.41 8.01
CA VAL A 294 -22.92 16.20 6.58
C VAL A 294 -23.76 15.05 6.02
N LEU A 295 -23.82 13.92 6.74
CA LEU A 295 -24.59 12.77 6.28
C LEU A 295 -26.09 12.93 6.45
N ASN A 296 -26.55 13.76 7.40
CA ASN A 296 -27.96 14.08 7.53
C ASN A 296 -28.43 14.94 6.35
N ASP A 297 -27.64 15.94 5.95
CA ASP A 297 -27.94 16.76 4.77
C ASP A 297 -28.00 15.91 3.50
N PHE A 298 -27.03 15.01 3.31
CA PHE A 298 -27.06 14.04 2.22
C PHE A 298 -28.29 13.13 2.29
N ASN A 299 -28.61 12.57 3.45
CA ASN A 299 -29.76 11.68 3.62
C ASN A 299 -31.07 12.39 3.29
N LEU A 300 -31.22 13.68 3.62
CA LEU A 300 -32.39 14.49 3.25
C LEU A 300 -32.51 14.73 1.74
N GLY A 301 -31.39 14.69 1.01
CA GLY A 301 -31.35 14.79 -0.46
C GLY A 301 -31.65 13.49 -1.20
N LEU A 302 -31.74 12.35 -0.50
CA LEU A 302 -32.10 11.06 -1.12
C LEU A 302 -33.60 11.02 -1.46
N ASP A 303 -33.94 10.36 -2.56
CA ASP A 303 -35.35 10.14 -2.96
C ASP A 303 -36.15 9.40 -1.88
N GLU A 304 -35.48 8.55 -1.11
CA GLU A 304 -36.06 7.75 -0.03
C GLU A 304 -35.15 7.78 1.21
N PRO A 305 -35.25 8.80 2.07
CA PRO A 305 -34.36 8.95 3.23
C PRO A 305 -34.52 7.80 4.25
N ILE A 306 -33.44 7.50 5.00
CA ILE A 306 -33.52 6.66 6.20
C ILE A 306 -33.90 7.50 7.42
N THR A 307 -34.37 6.85 8.48
CA THR A 307 -34.69 7.57 9.72
C THR A 307 -33.44 8.13 10.38
N THR A 308 -33.52 9.32 10.97
CA THR A 308 -32.39 9.94 11.70
C THR A 308 -31.83 9.02 12.78
N SER A 309 -32.70 8.25 13.46
CA SER A 309 -32.27 7.28 14.48
C SER A 309 -31.39 6.16 13.93
N GLU A 310 -31.62 5.75 12.69
CA GLU A 310 -30.84 4.72 12.00
C GLU A 310 -29.52 5.31 11.48
N LEU A 311 -29.56 6.52 10.94
CA LEU A 311 -28.37 7.27 10.54
C LEU A 311 -27.38 7.43 11.71
N LEU A 312 -27.86 7.92 12.86
CA LEU A 312 -27.02 8.11 14.05
C LEU A 312 -26.40 6.78 14.54
N LYS A 313 -27.13 5.67 14.43
CA LYS A 313 -26.58 4.33 14.76
C LYS A 313 -25.48 3.92 13.78
N LEU A 314 -25.63 4.21 12.48
CA LEU A 314 -24.61 3.91 11.48
C LEU A 314 -23.35 4.74 11.73
N VAL A 315 -23.49 6.05 11.99
CA VAL A 315 -22.36 6.93 12.30
C VAL A 315 -21.66 6.49 13.59
N SER A 316 -22.42 6.24 14.67
CA SER A 316 -21.85 5.73 15.93
C SER A 316 -21.11 4.40 15.74
N SER A 317 -21.63 3.51 14.88
CA SER A 317 -20.96 2.25 14.53
C SER A 317 -19.64 2.49 13.79
N ALA A 318 -19.60 3.41 12.82
CA ALA A 318 -18.39 3.76 12.08
C ALA A 318 -17.32 4.35 13.01
N TYR A 319 -17.72 5.18 13.97
CA TYR A 319 -16.86 5.84 14.96
C TYR A 319 -16.53 4.96 16.19
N SER A 320 -16.96 3.70 16.21
CA SER A 320 -16.73 2.79 17.35
C SER A 320 -15.25 2.39 17.55
N GLY A 321 -14.35 2.79 16.65
CA GLY A 321 -12.93 2.43 16.66
C GLY A 321 -12.64 1.01 16.15
N LYS A 322 -13.67 0.27 15.71
CA LYS A 322 -13.52 -1.09 15.15
C LYS A 322 -13.05 -1.11 13.70
N TYR A 323 -13.18 0.01 12.99
CA TYR A 323 -12.88 0.13 11.57
C TYR A 323 -11.72 1.09 11.37
N GLU A 324 -10.89 0.85 10.37
CA GLU A 324 -9.76 1.74 10.03
C GLU A 324 -10.18 2.82 8.99
N GLY A 325 -11.16 2.52 8.13
CA GLY A 325 -11.66 3.42 7.08
C GLY A 325 -12.48 2.66 6.04
N ALA A 326 -12.94 3.36 5.00
CA ALA A 326 -13.72 2.75 3.92
C ALA A 326 -12.81 1.91 3.00
N SER A 327 -13.22 0.68 2.69
CA SER A 327 -12.41 -0.21 1.85
C SER A 327 -12.59 0.09 0.36
N ARG A 328 -11.48 0.12 -0.39
CA ARG A 328 -11.49 0.45 -1.83
C ARG A 328 -12.36 -0.46 -2.68
N ASP A 329 -12.37 -1.75 -2.39
CA ASP A 329 -13.18 -2.73 -3.13
C ASP A 329 -14.68 -2.44 -2.95
N TYR A 330 -15.09 -2.17 -1.71
CA TYR A 330 -16.48 -1.84 -1.37
C TYR A 330 -16.91 -0.50 -1.97
N ILE A 331 -16.04 0.52 -1.92
CA ILE A 331 -16.26 1.82 -2.58
C ILE A 331 -16.49 1.61 -4.08
N THR A 332 -15.62 0.83 -4.73
CA THR A 332 -15.72 0.55 -6.17
C THR A 332 -17.03 -0.13 -6.52
N LEU A 333 -17.48 -1.08 -5.70
CA LEU A 333 -18.76 -1.75 -5.87
C LEU A 333 -19.95 -0.80 -5.72
N LEU A 334 -19.93 0.09 -4.72
CA LEU A 334 -20.96 1.11 -4.52
C LEU A 334 -21.02 2.11 -5.67
N CYS A 335 -19.88 2.63 -6.12
CA CYS A 335 -19.81 3.57 -7.23
C CYS A 335 -20.30 2.94 -8.54
N ARG A 336 -19.98 1.67 -8.80
CA ARG A 336 -20.50 0.96 -9.97
C ARG A 336 -22.00 0.71 -9.91
N ALA A 337 -22.54 0.48 -8.72
CA ALA A 337 -23.96 0.24 -8.54
C ALA A 337 -24.81 1.51 -8.70
N TRP A 338 -24.31 2.67 -8.27
CA TRP A 338 -25.12 3.89 -8.17
C TRP A 338 -24.69 5.05 -9.05
N VAL A 339 -23.42 5.13 -9.44
CA VAL A 339 -22.88 6.25 -10.22
C VAL A 339 -22.74 5.84 -11.69
N ASP A 340 -21.85 4.91 -11.99
CA ASP A 340 -21.66 4.36 -13.35
C ASP A 340 -20.95 3.00 -13.28
N GLU A 341 -21.55 1.98 -13.90
CA GLU A 341 -21.05 0.61 -13.98
C GLU A 341 -19.62 0.53 -14.59
N LYS A 342 -19.27 1.46 -15.48
CA LYS A 342 -18.01 1.46 -16.23
C LYS A 342 -16.83 2.08 -15.47
N LEU A 343 -17.04 2.59 -14.25
CA LEU A 343 -16.00 3.26 -13.47
C LEU A 343 -14.80 2.35 -13.19
N GLN A 344 -13.62 2.91 -13.40
CA GLN A 344 -12.34 2.27 -13.13
C GLN A 344 -11.71 2.82 -11.85
N HIS A 345 -10.77 2.06 -11.27
CA HIS A 345 -10.06 2.49 -10.06
C HIS A 345 -9.31 3.83 -10.24
N THR A 346 -8.88 4.16 -11.45
CA THR A 346 -8.19 5.41 -11.78
C THR A 346 -9.09 6.64 -11.64
N ASP A 347 -10.40 6.45 -11.82
CA ASP A 347 -11.40 7.52 -11.77
C ASP A 347 -11.85 7.79 -10.33
N LEU A 348 -11.86 6.72 -9.52
CA LEU A 348 -12.32 6.75 -8.13
C LEU A 348 -11.24 7.22 -7.15
N PHE A 349 -9.97 6.86 -7.39
CA PHE A 349 -8.90 7.02 -6.41
C PHE A 349 -7.71 7.81 -6.96
N THR A 350 -7.26 8.81 -6.19
CA THR A 350 -6.09 9.60 -6.57
C THR A 350 -4.80 8.79 -6.37
N HIS A 351 -4.02 8.63 -7.44
CA HIS A 351 -2.75 7.93 -7.39
C HIS A 351 -1.68 8.73 -6.62
N GLN A 352 -1.39 8.30 -5.39
CA GLN A 352 -0.25 8.80 -4.64
C GLN A 352 1.05 8.22 -5.21
N ARG A 353 1.88 9.08 -5.81
CA ARG A 353 3.21 8.70 -6.29
C ARG A 353 4.22 8.85 -5.15
N TRP A 354 5.00 7.80 -4.92
CA TRP A 354 6.13 7.88 -4.01
C TRP A 354 7.22 8.77 -4.62
N TYR A 355 7.48 9.90 -3.99
CA TYR A 355 8.58 10.78 -4.38
C TYR A 355 9.86 10.42 -3.61
N LYS A 356 10.92 10.09 -4.32
CA LYS A 356 12.23 9.82 -3.71
C LYS A 356 12.93 11.14 -3.41
N PHE A 357 12.89 11.56 -2.16
CA PHE A 357 13.65 12.73 -1.72
C PHE A 357 15.17 12.49 -1.83
N LYS A 358 15.89 13.52 -2.29
CA LYS A 358 17.36 13.51 -2.33
C LYS A 358 17.88 13.56 -0.89
N LYS A 359 18.56 12.49 -0.45
CA LYS A 359 19.21 12.44 0.88
C LYS A 359 20.11 13.66 1.10
N LYS A 360 20.18 14.21 2.31
CA LYS A 360 21.14 15.27 2.62
C LYS A 360 22.58 14.78 2.42
N ARG A 361 23.51 15.66 2.05
CA ARG A 361 24.90 15.26 1.75
C ARG A 361 25.56 14.55 2.94
N SER A 362 25.28 14.98 4.16
CA SER A 362 25.77 14.38 5.42
C SER A 362 25.29 12.95 5.67
N GLU A 363 24.11 12.58 5.17
CA GLU A 363 23.50 11.25 5.35
C GLU A 363 23.92 10.27 4.23
N ARG A 364 24.68 10.74 3.22
CA ARG A 364 25.14 9.91 2.10
C ARG A 364 26.47 9.27 2.45
N GLN A 365 26.61 7.98 2.14
CA GLN A 365 27.90 7.27 2.23
C GLN A 365 28.92 7.76 1.17
N LYS A 366 28.44 8.27 0.02
CA LYS A 366 29.27 8.79 -1.07
C LYS A 366 28.66 10.07 -1.63
N SER A 367 29.43 11.16 -1.63
CA SER A 367 29.03 12.41 -2.31
C SER A 367 29.17 12.30 -3.82
N HIS A 368 28.47 13.15 -4.56
CA HIS A 368 28.53 13.16 -6.02
C HIS A 368 29.85 13.75 -6.54
N LEU A 369 30.19 13.44 -7.80
CA LEU A 369 31.45 13.88 -8.40
C LEU A 369 31.55 15.41 -8.54
N HIS A 370 30.46 16.08 -8.92
CA HIS A 370 30.46 17.55 -9.07
C HIS A 370 30.63 18.27 -7.73
N GLU A 371 30.06 17.74 -6.65
CA GLU A 371 30.24 18.25 -5.28
C GLU A 371 31.73 18.19 -4.92
N TRP A 372 32.37 17.04 -5.13
CA TRP A 372 33.81 16.90 -4.88
C TRP A 372 34.70 17.76 -5.77
N LYS A 373 34.32 17.99 -7.04
CA LYS A 373 35.04 18.91 -7.93
C LYS A 373 35.02 20.34 -7.37
N ALA A 374 33.87 20.80 -6.90
CA ALA A 374 33.72 22.11 -6.30
C ALA A 374 34.61 22.24 -5.05
N ASP A 375 34.59 21.24 -4.16
CA ASP A 375 35.40 21.29 -2.93
C ASP A 375 36.92 21.31 -3.24
N VAL A 376 37.38 20.53 -4.22
CA VAL A 376 38.80 20.50 -4.62
C VAL A 376 39.22 21.83 -5.24
N MET A 377 38.37 22.47 -6.05
CA MET A 377 38.68 23.80 -6.61
C MET A 377 38.71 24.87 -5.51
N ALA A 378 37.76 24.85 -4.57
CA ALA A 378 37.74 25.76 -3.42
C ALA A 378 38.99 25.61 -2.54
N TYR A 379 39.44 24.37 -2.33
CA TYR A 379 40.69 24.09 -1.63
C TYR A 379 41.91 24.67 -2.36
N LEU A 380 42.00 24.50 -3.68
CA LEU A 380 43.10 25.06 -4.48
C LEU A 380 43.09 26.59 -4.51
N GLU A 381 41.92 27.22 -4.50
CA GLU A 381 41.78 28.67 -4.44
C GLU A 381 42.25 29.22 -3.09
N LYS A 382 41.91 28.54 -1.99
CA LYS A 382 42.35 28.92 -0.64
C LYS A 382 43.87 28.79 -0.45
N GLU A 383 44.45 27.66 -0.88
CA GLU A 383 45.88 27.38 -0.70
C GLU A 383 46.77 28.03 -1.77
N GLY A 384 46.20 28.44 -2.91
CA GLY A 384 46.91 28.98 -4.06
C GLY A 384 47.05 30.51 -4.09
N GLN A 385 46.76 31.22 -3.00
CA GLN A 385 46.78 32.69 -2.96
C GLN A 385 48.19 33.28 -3.11
N GLU A 386 49.21 32.66 -2.51
CA GLU A 386 50.58 33.17 -2.55
C GLU A 386 51.39 32.59 -3.74
N THR A 387 51.25 31.29 -4.00
CA THR A 387 51.96 30.59 -5.05
C THR A 387 51.01 29.86 -6.00
N PRO A 388 51.20 29.96 -7.32
CA PRO A 388 50.31 29.33 -8.31
C PRO A 388 50.44 27.80 -8.34
N PHE A 389 51.43 27.23 -7.63
CA PHE A 389 51.71 25.80 -7.58
C PHE A 389 51.63 25.30 -6.14
N LEU A 390 50.70 24.40 -5.87
CA LEU A 390 50.59 23.71 -4.59
C LEU A 390 51.36 22.39 -4.65
N GLN A 391 52.37 22.22 -3.79
CA GLN A 391 53.03 20.94 -3.59
C GLN A 391 52.52 20.32 -2.29
N THR A 392 51.71 19.26 -2.42
CA THR A 392 51.03 18.60 -1.30
C THR A 392 51.04 17.07 -1.47
N THR A 393 50.34 16.34 -0.61
CA THR A 393 50.13 14.89 -0.74
C THR A 393 48.64 14.58 -0.86
N LYS A 394 48.28 13.40 -1.39
CA LYS A 394 46.88 12.97 -1.44
C LYS A 394 46.26 12.87 -0.04
N LYS A 395 47.06 12.48 0.95
CA LYS A 395 46.66 12.35 2.35
C LYS A 395 46.29 13.69 2.95
N ALA A 396 47.08 14.74 2.69
CA ALA A 396 46.78 16.08 3.17
C ALA A 396 45.46 16.65 2.59
N ILE A 397 45.19 16.39 1.30
CA ILE A 397 43.91 16.80 0.67
C ILE A 397 42.73 16.00 1.24
N HIS A 398 42.95 14.70 1.50
CA HIS A 398 41.96 13.85 2.16
C HIS A 398 41.61 14.38 3.56
N GLU A 399 42.62 14.74 4.36
CA GLU A 399 42.43 15.29 5.71
C GLU A 399 41.74 16.65 5.69
N ALA A 400 42.04 17.50 4.70
CA ALA A 400 41.46 18.85 4.62
C ALA A 400 39.98 18.87 4.16
N ILE A 401 39.59 17.98 3.25
CA ILE A 401 38.26 18.02 2.60
C ILE A 401 37.39 16.81 2.97
N GLY A 402 37.97 15.78 3.59
CA GLY A 402 37.29 14.52 3.91
C GLY A 402 37.00 13.64 2.69
N ILE A 403 37.60 13.93 1.53
CA ILE A 403 37.36 13.18 0.29
C ILE A 403 38.16 11.86 0.26
N PRO A 404 37.54 10.68 0.09
CA PRO A 404 38.29 9.43 0.02
C PRO A 404 39.33 9.42 -1.10
N GLU A 405 40.52 8.86 -0.86
CA GLU A 405 41.65 8.95 -1.80
C GLU A 405 41.33 8.42 -3.20
N ARG A 406 40.55 7.34 -3.31
CA ARG A 406 40.10 6.79 -4.61
C ARG A 406 39.20 7.77 -5.36
N SER A 407 38.31 8.46 -4.64
CA SER A 407 37.45 9.51 -5.19
C SER A 407 38.26 10.72 -5.62
N LEU A 408 39.27 11.11 -4.84
CA LEU A 408 40.17 12.22 -5.16
C LEU A 408 40.90 12.00 -6.49
N VAL A 409 41.46 10.80 -6.72
CA VAL A 409 42.11 10.48 -8.00
C VAL A 409 41.13 10.63 -9.18
N ARG A 410 39.88 10.17 -9.01
CA ARG A 410 38.84 10.30 -10.04
C ARG A 410 38.48 11.76 -10.31
N VAL A 411 38.40 12.58 -9.27
CA VAL A 411 38.13 14.02 -9.38
C VAL A 411 39.26 14.75 -10.09
N LEU A 412 40.51 14.49 -9.71
CA LEU A 412 41.69 15.11 -10.33
C LEU A 412 41.80 14.76 -11.83
N ASN A 413 41.54 13.51 -12.20
CA ASN A 413 41.48 13.10 -13.60
C ASN A 413 40.39 13.83 -14.37
N ALA A 414 39.19 13.94 -13.78
CA ALA A 414 38.08 14.64 -14.42
C ALA A 414 38.35 16.15 -14.57
N LEU A 415 38.91 16.81 -13.55
CA LEU A 415 39.28 18.23 -13.60
C LEU A 415 40.41 18.50 -14.61
N LYS A 416 41.36 17.57 -14.76
CA LYS A 416 42.41 17.65 -15.78
C LYS A 416 41.83 17.49 -17.19
N ALA A 417 40.92 16.54 -17.39
CA ALA A 417 40.25 16.34 -18.68
C ALA A 417 39.37 17.55 -19.07
N GLU A 418 38.75 18.21 -18.10
CA GLU A 418 38.02 19.48 -18.28
C GLU A 418 38.93 20.71 -18.45
N GLY A 419 40.25 20.56 -18.38
CA GLY A 419 41.18 21.68 -18.51
C GLY A 419 41.10 22.69 -17.37
N LYS A 420 40.70 22.28 -16.15
CA LYS A 420 40.60 23.19 -14.99
C LYS A 420 41.86 23.23 -14.14
N ILE A 421 42.62 22.13 -14.14
CA ILE A 421 43.83 21.99 -13.33
C ILE A 421 44.97 21.34 -14.13
N PHE A 422 46.20 21.68 -13.76
CA PHE A 422 47.38 20.87 -14.04
C PHE A 422 47.77 20.09 -12.80
N TYR A 423 48.09 18.81 -12.98
CA TYR A 423 48.62 18.02 -11.87
C TYR A 423 49.63 16.96 -12.32
N ARG A 424 50.63 16.71 -11.45
CA ARG A 424 51.64 15.67 -11.62
C ARG A 424 51.92 14.95 -10.30
N VAL A 425 52.09 13.63 -10.37
CA VAL A 425 52.40 12.78 -9.22
C VAL A 425 53.83 12.25 -9.36
N LYS A 426 54.65 12.40 -8.32
CA LYS A 426 55.99 11.77 -8.21
C LYS A 426 55.93 10.65 -7.17
N ARG A 427 56.44 9.46 -7.50
CA ARG A 427 56.54 8.31 -6.57
C ARG A 427 57.89 8.32 -5.82
N GLY A 428 57.94 7.79 -4.59
CA GLY A 428 59.18 7.62 -3.80
C GLY A 428 59.18 8.32 -2.43
N ARG A 429 60.29 8.21 -1.67
CA ARG A 429 60.47 8.79 -0.30
C ARG A 429 60.29 10.31 -0.22
N ASN A 430 60.50 11.04 -1.34
CA ASN A 430 60.21 12.47 -1.52
C ASN A 430 59.18 12.69 -2.64
N GLY A 431 58.28 11.72 -2.81
CA GLY A 431 57.17 11.76 -3.76
C GLY A 431 56.06 12.68 -3.27
N GLY A 432 55.33 13.30 -4.19
CA GLY A 432 54.31 14.28 -3.87
C GLY A 432 53.39 14.56 -5.05
N LEU A 433 52.33 15.30 -4.77
CA LEU A 433 51.34 15.78 -5.71
C LEU A 433 51.57 17.27 -5.94
N ARG A 434 51.88 17.65 -7.18
CA ARG A 434 51.91 19.05 -7.60
C ARG A 434 50.61 19.37 -8.31
N LEU A 435 49.94 20.42 -7.86
CA LEU A 435 48.65 20.88 -8.36
C LEU A 435 48.72 22.37 -8.68
N ALA A 436 48.04 22.78 -9.73
CA ALA A 436 47.83 24.19 -10.03
C ALA A 436 46.49 24.36 -10.73
N ALA A 437 45.68 25.29 -10.25
CA ALA A 437 44.50 25.73 -10.99
C ALA A 437 44.95 26.63 -12.14
N ILE A 438 44.35 26.45 -13.33
CA ILE A 438 44.72 27.27 -14.50
C ILE A 438 44.44 28.75 -14.24
N VAL A 439 43.36 29.05 -13.53
CA VAL A 439 43.00 30.42 -13.13
C VAL A 439 44.10 31.05 -12.27
N SER A 440 44.62 30.33 -11.27
CA SER A 440 45.71 30.82 -10.41
C SER A 440 47.01 31.02 -11.19
N ILE A 441 47.33 30.13 -12.13
CA ILE A 441 48.49 30.32 -13.03
C ILE A 441 48.29 31.60 -13.86
N PHE A 442 47.13 31.77 -14.47
CA PHE A 442 46.84 32.94 -15.29
C PHE A 442 46.94 34.24 -14.47
N GLN A 443 46.36 34.28 -13.27
CA GLN A 443 46.47 35.40 -12.35
C GLN A 443 47.93 35.71 -11.98
N SER A 444 48.74 34.68 -11.70
CA SER A 444 50.16 34.86 -11.38
C SER A 444 50.97 35.43 -12.55
N VAL A 445 50.68 35.00 -13.78
CA VAL A 445 51.34 35.54 -14.99
C VAL A 445 50.96 37.00 -15.21
N MET A 446 49.68 37.36 -15.02
CA MET A 446 49.24 38.74 -15.09
C MET A 446 49.92 39.62 -14.03
N ARG A 447 50.04 39.13 -12.80
CA ARG A 447 50.74 39.82 -11.70
C ARG A 447 52.22 40.06 -12.05
N LEU A 448 52.95 39.03 -12.49
CA LEU A 448 54.35 39.15 -12.88
C LEU A 448 54.57 40.11 -14.07
N LYS A 449 53.67 40.09 -15.05
CA LYS A 449 53.72 41.03 -16.18
C LYS A 449 53.56 42.47 -15.68
N LYS A 450 52.61 42.71 -14.78
CA LYS A 450 52.37 44.03 -14.20
C LYS A 450 53.55 44.51 -13.36
N GLU A 451 54.10 43.67 -12.49
CA GLU A 451 55.27 44.00 -11.66
C GLU A 451 56.49 44.34 -12.54
N ARG A 452 56.78 43.55 -13.57
CA ARG A 452 57.89 43.85 -14.51
C ARG A 452 57.65 45.13 -15.29
N GLN A 453 56.41 45.37 -15.73
CA GLN A 453 56.05 46.61 -16.42
C GLN A 453 56.24 47.81 -15.49
N GLU A 454 55.83 47.72 -14.23
CA GLU A 454 56.02 48.78 -13.24
C GLU A 454 57.49 49.05 -12.95
N VAL A 455 58.32 48.01 -12.79
CA VAL A 455 59.78 48.15 -12.61
C VAL A 455 60.42 48.80 -13.82
N TYR A 456 60.03 48.39 -15.03
CA TYR A 456 60.56 48.97 -16.26
C TYR A 456 60.17 50.44 -16.43
N LEU A 457 58.91 50.80 -16.16
CA LEU A 457 58.46 52.19 -16.19
C LEU A 457 59.14 53.04 -15.11
N ALA A 458 59.40 52.47 -13.93
CA ALA A 458 60.19 53.13 -12.90
C ALA A 458 61.64 53.38 -13.34
N SER A 459 62.25 52.42 -14.06
CA SER A 459 63.60 52.59 -14.61
C SER A 459 63.67 53.69 -15.67
N ILE A 460 62.65 53.82 -16.54
CA ILE A 460 62.55 54.89 -17.54
C ILE A 460 62.37 56.25 -16.85
N SER A 461 61.47 56.32 -15.87
CA SER A 461 61.24 57.53 -15.06
C SER A 461 62.53 58.01 -14.40
N GLY A 462 63.31 57.10 -13.80
CA GLY A 462 64.62 57.43 -13.22
C GLY A 462 65.68 57.85 -14.24
N PHE A 463 65.71 57.21 -15.41
CA PHE A 463 66.68 57.52 -16.47
C PHE A 463 66.45 58.91 -17.09
N PHE A 464 65.20 59.31 -17.29
CA PHE A 464 64.85 60.61 -17.88
C PHE A 464 64.55 61.72 -16.85
N SER A 465 64.65 61.44 -15.54
CA SER A 465 64.26 62.36 -14.45
C SER A 465 62.82 62.87 -14.52
N GLU A 466 61.93 62.11 -15.14
CA GLU A 466 60.52 62.47 -15.32
C GLU A 466 59.62 61.79 -14.28
N PRO A 467 58.50 62.38 -13.83
CA PRO A 467 57.59 61.76 -12.87
C PRO A 467 57.00 60.44 -13.40
N LEU A 468 57.00 59.39 -12.57
CA LEU A 468 56.48 58.06 -12.91
C LEU A 468 55.02 58.10 -13.40
N THR A 469 54.22 59.03 -12.88
CA THR A 469 52.82 59.25 -13.27
C THR A 469 52.70 59.67 -14.73
N LEU A 470 53.58 60.56 -15.20
CA LEU A 470 53.58 61.09 -16.56
C LEU A 470 54.00 60.01 -17.58
N VAL A 471 55.05 59.25 -17.26
CA VAL A 471 55.50 58.10 -18.07
C VAL A 471 54.41 57.02 -18.18
N LYS A 472 53.73 56.69 -17.07
CA LYS A 472 52.60 55.76 -17.08
C LYS A 472 51.45 56.24 -17.97
N GLN A 473 51.07 57.51 -17.87
CA GLN A 473 50.00 58.11 -18.67
C GLN A 473 50.32 58.09 -20.17
N ALA A 474 51.56 58.42 -20.55
CA ALA A 474 52.00 58.40 -21.95
C ALA A 474 51.93 56.99 -22.56
N VAL A 475 52.39 55.97 -21.83
CA VAL A 475 52.34 54.57 -22.29
C VAL A 475 50.90 54.05 -22.36
N LEU A 476 50.06 54.38 -21.37
CA LEU A 476 48.63 54.04 -21.38
C LEU A 476 47.88 54.69 -22.55
N ALA A 477 48.13 55.96 -22.84
CA ALA A 477 47.54 56.67 -23.97
C ALA A 477 47.91 55.99 -25.31
N LEU A 478 49.16 55.52 -25.44
CA LEU A 478 49.65 54.83 -26.61
C LEU A 478 49.08 53.41 -26.75
N GLU A 479 49.01 52.62 -25.66
CA GLU A 479 48.33 51.32 -25.64
C GLU A 479 46.86 51.44 -26.04
N THR A 480 46.16 52.46 -25.55
CA THR A 480 44.74 52.68 -25.86
C THR A 480 44.55 53.02 -27.34
N ARG A 481 45.46 53.81 -27.92
CA ARG A 481 45.47 54.14 -29.36
C ARG A 481 45.75 52.90 -30.22
N LEU A 482 46.70 52.06 -29.83
CA LEU A 482 47.04 50.83 -30.55
C LEU A 482 45.94 49.77 -30.47
N LYS A 483 45.30 49.59 -29.30
CA LYS A 483 44.17 48.66 -29.16
C LYS A 483 42.97 49.06 -30.03
N LYS A 484 42.67 50.36 -30.13
CA LYS A 484 41.65 50.87 -31.08
C LYS A 484 42.02 50.57 -32.54
N GLY A 485 43.29 50.70 -32.92
CA GLY A 485 43.77 50.38 -34.27
C GLY A 485 43.72 48.88 -34.61
N GLN A 486 44.09 47.99 -33.68
CA GLN A 486 44.00 46.53 -33.89
C GLN A 486 42.56 46.04 -34.03
N GLN A 487 41.61 46.63 -33.28
CA GLN A 487 40.19 46.28 -33.37
C GLN A 487 39.62 46.62 -34.76
N LEU A 488 40.01 47.76 -35.34
CA LEU A 488 39.63 48.14 -36.71
C LEU A 488 40.21 47.17 -37.75
N SER A 489 41.48 46.75 -37.61
CA SER A 489 42.10 45.79 -38.55
C SER A 489 41.56 44.35 -38.47
N LEU A 490 41.04 43.92 -37.31
CA LEU A 490 40.47 42.56 -37.15
C LEU A 490 39.08 42.46 -37.81
N PHE A 491 38.31 43.55 -37.84
CA PHE A 491 37.03 43.62 -38.55
C PHE A 491 37.20 43.68 -40.08
N GLU A 492 38.38 44.08 -40.58
CA GLU A 492 38.68 44.09 -42.01
C GLU A 492 39.14 42.72 -42.55
N TRP A 493 39.44 41.75 -41.69
CA TRP A 493 39.88 40.40 -42.08
C TRP A 493 38.78 39.33 -42.05
N ASP A 494 37.56 39.65 -41.60
CA ASP A 494 36.42 38.72 -41.52
C ASP A 494 35.32 39.04 -42.56
N ILE A 495 35.71 39.68 -43.66
CA ILE A 495 34.89 39.89 -44.85
C ILE A 495 35.68 39.41 -46.07
N GLY A 496 35.69 38.10 -46.29
CA GLY A 496 36.33 37.42 -47.42
C GLY A 496 35.99 35.96 -47.45
#